data_AF-A0AAV6VW60-F1
#
_entry.id   AF-A0AAV6VW60-F1
#
_cell.length_a   1.000
_cell.length_b   1.000
_cell.length_c   1.000
_cell.angle_alpha   90.00
_cell.angle_beta   90.00
_cell.angle_gamma   90.00
#
_symmetry.space_group_name_H-M   'P 1'
#
loop_
_entity.id
_entity.type
_entity.pdbx_description
1 polymer ?
#
loop_
_entity_poly.entity_id
_entity_poly.type
_entity_poly.pdbx_seq_one_letter_code
_entity_poly.pdbx_strand_id
1 'polypeptide(L)'
;MTTMTALWRRAVILLVVVIAILQVIHMALLSRLEARKSSNIRNNDKQDWQTQHDVQEAQLRKDMTRMLETIKQSSVLDSSGEYRIINFIMRADNLGVKNNVRQDLSLVTQSTIQHLVHLDSILSRWHGPVSVSIFSLTQDIPLAIDAILNLRRCIPAARSNTSFHLVYPLNSPYNKAPSPQPLIQDPCDTIKNRISGFKISDNYAHGVPYPNNLLRNVARRNALTEFVFVVDIDMVPSDNLYTDFMDFAMTNKLFVESHKDDKTVFVVPAFEVKESVEVPQDKTGLLQLLELMEARPFYFELCWKCQKHTDYETWQKEAPSPKLNVLFEVLWRDPWEPFYIGRNVAPFYDERFRQYGFNRISQFNLNGIRGGM
;
A
#
# COMPACT_ATOMS: atom_id res chain seq x y z
N MET A 1 2.55 -37.10 87.85
CA MET A 1 1.83 -36.41 86.74
C MET A 1 2.60 -35.22 86.13
N THR A 2 3.82 -34.88 86.58
CA THR A 2 4.57 -33.69 86.11
C THR A 2 5.65 -33.96 85.04
N THR A 3 6.07 -35.21 84.84
CA THR A 3 7.13 -35.58 83.86
C THR A 3 6.59 -35.86 82.45
N MET A 4 5.39 -36.46 82.33
CA MET A 4 4.75 -36.72 81.03
C MET A 4 4.34 -35.44 80.28
N THR A 5 3.94 -34.39 81.00
CA THR A 5 3.54 -33.10 80.42
C THR A 5 4.74 -32.33 79.87
N ALA A 6 5.92 -32.47 80.49
CA ALA A 6 7.17 -31.86 80.01
C ALA A 6 7.69 -32.53 78.72
N LEU A 7 7.59 -33.86 78.63
CA LEU A 7 7.92 -34.63 77.43
C LEU A 7 6.97 -34.31 76.26
N TRP A 8 5.67 -34.23 76.52
CA TRP A 8 4.69 -33.82 75.52
C TRP A 8 4.90 -32.40 75.02
N ARG A 9 5.21 -31.45 75.91
CA ARG A 9 5.57 -30.08 75.50
C ARG A 9 6.81 -30.06 74.59
N ARG A 10 7.86 -30.82 74.92
CA ARG A 10 9.06 -30.93 74.08
C ARG A 10 8.77 -31.57 72.72
N ALA A 11 7.93 -32.60 72.68
CA ALA A 11 7.51 -33.25 71.43
C ALA A 11 6.69 -32.31 70.53
N VAL A 12 5.74 -31.55 71.11
CA VAL A 12 4.95 -30.56 70.38
C VAL A 12 5.85 -29.43 69.84
N ILE A 13 6.79 -28.92 70.65
CA ILE A 13 7.74 -27.89 70.20
C ILE A 13 8.59 -28.42 69.04
N LEU A 14 9.09 -29.65 69.14
CA LEU A 14 9.88 -30.26 68.07
C LEU A 14 9.06 -30.45 66.80
N LEU A 15 7.79 -30.86 66.91
CA LEU A 15 6.88 -30.99 65.77
C LEU A 15 6.65 -29.62 65.10
N VAL A 16 6.42 -28.56 65.88
CA VAL A 16 6.24 -27.19 65.35
C VAL A 16 7.49 -26.71 64.63
N VAL A 17 8.67 -26.97 65.18
CA VAL A 17 9.96 -26.63 64.54
C VAL A 17 10.13 -27.40 63.22
N VAL A 18 9.82 -28.70 63.21
CA VAL A 18 9.90 -29.54 61.99
C VAL A 18 8.92 -29.02 60.92
N ILE A 19 7.69 -28.69 61.29
CA ILE A 19 6.69 -28.13 60.36
C ILE A 19 7.17 -26.78 59.80
N ALA A 20 7.72 -25.90 60.63
CA ALA A 20 8.25 -24.61 60.19
C ALA A 20 9.43 -24.79 59.21
N ILE A 21 10.34 -25.72 59.48
CA ILE A 21 11.44 -26.06 58.55
C ILE A 21 10.90 -26.60 57.23
N LEU A 22 9.94 -27.52 57.27
CA LEU A 22 9.31 -28.06 56.06
C LEU A 22 8.59 -26.99 55.24
N GLN A 23 7.92 -26.03 55.89
CA GLN A 23 7.28 -24.90 55.22
C GLN A 23 8.29 -23.98 54.54
N VAL A 24 9.43 -23.69 55.19
CA VAL A 24 10.52 -22.89 54.59
C VAL A 24 11.12 -23.62 53.39
N ILE A 25 11.37 -24.93 53.50
CA ILE A 25 11.87 -25.76 52.39
C ILE A 25 10.87 -25.76 51.22
N HIS A 26 9.58 -25.93 51.51
CA HIS A 26 8.52 -25.92 50.49
C HIS A 26 8.45 -24.58 49.75
N MET A 27 8.47 -23.46 50.47
CA MET A 27 8.49 -22.11 49.88
C MET A 27 9.75 -21.86 49.03
N ALA A 28 10.92 -22.31 49.52
CA ALA A 28 12.17 -22.20 48.77
C ALA A 28 12.16 -23.05 47.49
N LEU A 29 11.57 -24.25 47.52
CA LEU A 29 11.38 -25.11 46.35
C LEU A 29 10.41 -24.50 45.34
N LEU A 30 9.28 -23.96 45.79
CA LEU A 30 8.29 -23.32 44.93
C LEU A 30 8.90 -22.10 44.22
N SER A 31 9.59 -21.25 44.96
CA SER A 31 10.29 -20.08 44.42
C SER A 31 11.34 -20.47 43.37
N ARG A 32 12.12 -21.53 43.61
CA ARG A 32 13.10 -22.04 42.64
C ARG A 32 12.44 -22.64 41.40
N LEU A 33 11.29 -23.30 41.53
CA LEU A 33 10.53 -23.83 40.41
C LEU A 33 9.94 -22.71 39.55
N GLU A 34 9.39 -21.67 40.16
CA GLU A 34 8.89 -20.48 39.44
C GLU A 34 10.02 -19.73 38.72
N ALA A 35 11.17 -19.56 39.38
CA ALA A 35 12.35 -18.95 38.76
C ALA A 35 12.84 -19.75 37.53
N ARG A 36 12.87 -21.09 37.62
CA ARG A 36 13.21 -21.96 36.48
C ARG A 36 12.18 -21.92 35.36
N LYS A 37 10.89 -21.88 35.70
CA LYS A 37 9.80 -21.76 34.72
C LYS A 37 9.90 -20.42 33.97
N SER A 38 10.10 -19.33 34.69
CA SER A 38 10.29 -17.99 34.12
C SER A 38 11.55 -17.90 33.25
N SER A 39 12.68 -18.49 33.68
CA SER A 39 13.88 -18.53 32.85
C SER A 39 13.71 -19.35 31.57
N ASN A 40 13.00 -20.48 31.64
CA ASN A 40 12.74 -21.32 30.48
C ASN A 40 11.80 -20.63 29.48
N ILE A 41 10.74 -19.96 29.95
CA ILE A 41 9.86 -19.16 29.09
C ILE A 41 10.67 -18.06 28.40
N ARG A 42 11.46 -17.29 29.15
CA ARG A 42 12.28 -16.21 28.58
C ARG A 42 13.32 -16.70 27.59
N ASN A 43 13.89 -17.89 27.79
CA ASN A 43 14.84 -18.49 26.86
C ASN A 43 14.15 -19.00 25.59
N ASN A 44 12.97 -19.63 25.72
CA ASN A 44 12.16 -20.04 24.58
C ASN A 44 11.72 -18.84 23.75
N ASP A 45 11.22 -17.78 24.38
CA ASP A 45 10.84 -16.54 23.70
C ASP A 45 12.05 -15.98 22.94
N LYS A 46 13.20 -15.83 23.61
CA LYS A 46 14.43 -15.34 22.95
C LYS A 46 14.85 -16.19 21.76
N GLN A 47 14.75 -17.51 21.88
CA GLN A 47 15.09 -18.42 20.79
C GLN A 47 14.11 -18.30 19.62
N ASP A 48 12.81 -18.14 19.90
CA ASP A 48 11.78 -17.95 18.88
C ASP A 48 11.95 -16.59 18.16
N TRP A 49 12.16 -15.51 18.92
CA TRP A 49 12.48 -14.18 18.40
C TRP A 49 13.72 -14.19 17.49
N GLN A 50 14.79 -14.86 17.92
CA GLN A 50 16.02 -14.97 17.13
C GLN A 50 15.78 -15.75 15.82
N THR A 51 15.05 -16.87 15.90
CA THR A 51 14.72 -17.70 14.74
C THR A 51 13.86 -16.92 13.74
N GLN A 52 12.85 -16.19 14.22
CA GLN A 52 11.98 -15.37 13.39
C GLN A 52 12.75 -14.21 12.72
N HIS A 53 13.64 -13.56 13.46
CA HIS A 53 14.51 -12.51 12.93
C HIS A 53 15.44 -13.03 11.83
N ASP A 54 16.09 -14.18 12.05
CA ASP A 54 17.00 -14.78 11.08
C ASP A 54 16.28 -15.19 9.78
N VAL A 55 15.06 -15.75 9.90
CA VAL A 55 14.20 -16.09 8.75
C VAL A 55 13.78 -14.83 7.98
N GLN A 56 13.40 -13.77 8.70
CA GLN A 56 13.01 -12.50 8.09
C GLN A 56 14.18 -11.85 7.35
N GLU A 57 15.37 -11.83 7.96
CA GLU A 57 16.59 -11.30 7.35
C GLU A 57 16.98 -12.08 6.09
N ALA A 58 16.92 -13.41 6.13
CA ALA A 58 17.18 -14.27 4.98
C ALA A 58 16.20 -13.98 3.82
N GLN A 59 14.91 -13.77 4.13
CA GLN A 59 13.90 -13.41 3.14
C GLN A 59 14.16 -12.02 2.53
N LEU A 60 14.54 -11.02 3.33
CA LEU A 60 14.90 -9.69 2.83
C LEU A 60 16.11 -9.73 1.91
N ARG A 61 17.15 -10.49 2.28
CA ARG A 61 18.34 -10.69 1.45
C ARG A 61 17.97 -11.34 0.12
N LYS A 62 17.10 -12.36 0.14
CA LYS A 62 16.60 -13.01 -1.08
C LYS A 62 15.82 -12.04 -1.98
N ASP A 63 14.92 -11.25 -1.40
CA ASP A 63 14.14 -10.24 -2.12
C ASP A 63 15.06 -9.17 -2.72
N MET A 64 16.06 -8.70 -1.98
CA MET A 64 17.07 -7.75 -2.44
C MET A 64 17.89 -8.30 -3.62
N THR A 65 18.42 -9.52 -3.51
CA THR A 65 19.17 -10.17 -4.59
C THR A 65 18.32 -10.29 -5.85
N ARG A 66 17.05 -10.70 -5.72
CA ARG A 66 16.11 -10.79 -6.83
C ARG A 66 15.87 -9.44 -7.50
N MET A 67 15.69 -8.38 -6.73
CA MET A 67 15.52 -7.01 -7.27
C MET A 67 16.75 -6.57 -8.06
N LEU A 68 17.95 -6.75 -7.50
CA LEU A 68 19.21 -6.40 -8.16
C LEU A 68 19.44 -7.20 -9.45
N GLU A 69 19.12 -8.49 -9.44
CA GLU A 69 19.20 -9.34 -10.62
C GLU A 69 18.21 -8.87 -11.71
N THR A 70 16.97 -8.53 -11.32
CA THR A 70 15.95 -8.02 -12.23
C THR A 70 16.37 -6.69 -12.87
N ILE A 71 16.97 -5.78 -12.08
CA ILE A 71 17.52 -4.51 -12.61
C ILE A 71 18.65 -4.79 -13.61
N LYS A 72 19.56 -5.72 -13.31
CA LYS A 72 20.69 -6.05 -14.18
C LYS A 72 20.25 -6.70 -15.49
N GLN A 73 19.21 -7.53 -15.46
CA GLN A 73 18.71 -8.27 -16.61
C GLN A 73 17.75 -7.47 -17.48
N SER A 74 17.06 -6.46 -16.93
CA SER A 74 16.09 -5.67 -17.70
C SER A 74 16.76 -4.70 -18.67
N SER A 75 16.30 -4.73 -19.92
CA SER A 75 16.72 -3.84 -21.01
C SER A 75 15.55 -3.06 -21.63
N VAL A 76 14.39 -3.02 -20.97
CA VAL A 76 13.18 -2.37 -21.51
C VAL A 76 13.32 -0.86 -21.42
N LEU A 77 13.05 -0.17 -22.53
CA LEU A 77 13.00 1.28 -22.60
C LEU A 77 11.56 1.76 -22.82
N ASP A 78 11.30 3.01 -22.47
CA ASP A 78 10.06 3.68 -22.87
C ASP A 78 10.06 4.01 -24.38
N SER A 79 8.92 4.52 -24.86
CA SER A 79 8.73 4.83 -26.28
C SER A 79 9.65 5.93 -26.81
N SER A 80 10.08 6.87 -25.96
CA SER A 80 11.02 7.93 -26.33
C SER A 80 12.49 7.48 -26.27
N GLY A 81 12.78 6.37 -25.58
CA GLY A 81 14.13 5.92 -25.30
C GLY A 81 14.87 6.75 -24.24
N GLU A 82 14.18 7.62 -23.49
CA GLU A 82 14.78 8.46 -22.45
C GLU A 82 14.82 7.76 -21.07
N TYR A 83 13.93 6.79 -20.84
CA TYR A 83 13.76 6.11 -19.56
C TYR A 83 13.90 4.60 -19.72
N ARG A 84 14.52 3.97 -18.71
CA ARG A 84 14.51 2.53 -18.52
C ARG A 84 13.33 2.12 -17.65
N ILE A 85 12.72 0.99 -17.99
CA ILE A 85 11.57 0.42 -17.29
C ILE A 85 11.98 -0.95 -16.72
N ILE A 86 11.75 -1.14 -15.42
CA ILE A 86 11.88 -2.42 -14.73
C ILE A 86 10.47 -2.87 -14.33
N ASN A 87 9.87 -3.70 -15.17
CA ASN A 87 8.61 -4.35 -14.85
C ASN A 87 8.83 -5.39 -13.75
N PHE A 88 7.92 -5.45 -12.79
CA PHE A 88 7.98 -6.36 -11.65
C PHE A 88 9.36 -6.42 -10.96
N ILE A 89 9.96 -5.27 -10.63
CA ILE A 89 11.16 -5.25 -9.77
C ILE A 89 10.91 -6.08 -8.51
N MET A 90 9.72 -5.94 -7.93
CA MET A 90 9.19 -6.89 -6.98
C MET A 90 7.73 -7.21 -7.29
N ARG A 91 7.40 -8.50 -7.32
CA ARG A 91 6.05 -8.99 -7.63
C ARG A 91 5.26 -9.27 -6.35
N ALA A 92 3.96 -8.99 -6.38
CA ALA A 92 3.00 -9.41 -5.37
C ALA A 92 2.93 -10.95 -5.27
N ASP A 93 2.95 -11.49 -4.06
CA ASP A 93 2.95 -12.95 -3.87
C ASP A 93 1.67 -13.60 -4.44
N ASN A 94 0.51 -12.94 -4.29
CA ASN A 94 -0.78 -13.43 -4.77
C ASN A 94 -1.01 -13.28 -6.29
N LEU A 95 -0.13 -12.57 -7.00
CA LEU A 95 -0.24 -12.45 -8.47
C LEU A 95 0.20 -13.75 -9.17
N GLY A 96 1.03 -14.57 -8.52
CA GLY A 96 1.60 -15.77 -9.10
C GLY A 96 2.63 -15.48 -10.21
N VAL A 97 3.12 -16.54 -10.86
CA VAL A 97 4.24 -16.44 -11.81
C VAL A 97 3.78 -16.11 -13.24
N LYS A 98 2.53 -16.41 -13.58
CA LYS A 98 1.99 -16.23 -14.94
C LYS A 98 1.40 -14.84 -15.11
N ASN A 99 1.62 -14.23 -16.27
CA ASN A 99 1.06 -12.91 -16.61
C ASN A 99 -0.32 -13.06 -17.28
N ASN A 100 -1.29 -13.61 -16.55
CA ASN A 100 -2.65 -13.76 -17.05
C ASN A 100 -3.52 -12.60 -16.54
N VAL A 101 -4.32 -12.01 -17.43
CA VAL A 101 -5.32 -11.01 -17.03
C VAL A 101 -6.44 -11.71 -16.26
N ARG A 102 -6.76 -11.19 -15.07
CA ARG A 102 -7.82 -11.71 -14.20
C ARG A 102 -9.10 -10.87 -14.29
N GLN A 103 -10.25 -11.51 -14.14
CA GLN A 103 -11.55 -10.85 -13.94
C GLN A 103 -11.59 -10.25 -12.54
N ASP A 104 -10.97 -9.08 -12.40
CA ASP A 104 -10.64 -8.45 -11.12
C ASP A 104 -10.43 -6.94 -11.34
N LEU A 105 -10.21 -6.21 -10.25
CA LEU A 105 -9.97 -4.77 -10.20
C LEU A 105 -8.65 -4.45 -9.48
N SER A 106 -7.70 -3.84 -10.18
CA SER A 106 -6.48 -3.32 -9.55
C SER A 106 -6.56 -1.83 -9.25
N LEU A 107 -6.02 -1.41 -8.11
CA LEU A 107 -5.62 -0.02 -7.92
C LEU A 107 -4.25 0.20 -8.57
N VAL A 108 -4.15 1.28 -9.32
CA VAL A 108 -2.95 1.67 -10.06
C VAL A 108 -2.52 3.04 -9.55
N THR A 109 -1.26 3.16 -9.17
CA THR A 109 -0.69 4.44 -8.74
C THR A 109 0.78 4.56 -9.15
N GLN A 110 1.31 5.76 -8.99
CA GLN A 110 2.68 6.12 -9.31
C GLN A 110 3.25 7.02 -8.22
N SER A 111 4.56 6.95 -7.97
CA SER A 111 5.16 7.67 -6.85
C SER A 111 6.65 7.98 -7.08
N THR A 112 7.15 8.99 -6.36
CA THR A 112 8.59 9.11 -6.07
C THR A 112 8.93 8.28 -4.82
N ILE A 113 10.21 8.08 -4.54
CA ILE A 113 10.64 7.31 -3.35
C ILE A 113 10.07 7.90 -2.05
N GLN A 114 10.10 9.22 -1.88
CA GLN A 114 9.65 9.89 -0.65
C GLN A 114 8.14 9.74 -0.40
N HIS A 115 7.32 9.77 -1.45
CA HIS A 115 5.87 9.68 -1.32
C HIS A 115 5.36 8.23 -1.16
N LEU A 116 6.24 7.22 -1.19
CA LEU A 116 5.85 5.84 -0.91
C LEU A 116 5.30 5.64 0.52
N VAL A 117 5.55 6.56 1.44
CA VAL A 117 4.97 6.55 2.79
C VAL A 117 3.44 6.58 2.79
N HIS A 118 2.82 7.15 1.76
CA HIS A 118 1.36 7.23 1.63
C HIS A 118 0.73 5.90 1.20
N LEU A 119 1.53 4.95 0.71
CA LEU A 119 1.02 3.64 0.29
C LEU A 119 0.34 2.87 1.43
N ASP A 120 0.78 3.09 2.67
CA ASP A 120 0.13 2.53 3.88
C ASP A 120 -1.35 2.90 3.96
N SER A 121 -1.70 4.16 3.71
CA SER A 121 -3.09 4.65 3.74
C SER A 121 -3.95 4.05 2.63
N ILE A 122 -3.37 3.74 1.47
CA ILE A 122 -4.08 3.02 0.40
C ILE A 122 -4.29 1.57 0.80
N LEU A 123 -3.22 0.90 1.27
CA LEU A 123 -3.23 -0.54 1.54
C LEU A 123 -4.01 -0.94 2.79
N SER A 124 -4.29 0.00 3.70
CA SER A 124 -5.18 -0.23 4.84
C SER A 124 -6.66 -0.28 4.45
N ARG A 125 -7.03 0.28 3.28
CA ARG A 125 -8.43 0.36 2.81
C ARG A 125 -8.68 -0.46 1.54
N TRP A 126 -7.64 -0.64 0.72
CA TRP A 126 -7.72 -1.39 -0.54
C TRP A 126 -7.27 -2.84 -0.38
N HIS A 127 -8.24 -3.76 -0.48
CA HIS A 127 -8.02 -5.19 -0.28
C HIS A 127 -7.77 -5.98 -1.58
N GLY A 128 -7.77 -5.31 -2.74
CA GLY A 128 -7.51 -5.91 -4.04
C GLY A 128 -6.04 -5.85 -4.48
N PRO A 129 -5.72 -6.28 -5.70
CA PRO A 129 -4.40 -6.10 -6.31
C PRO A 129 -4.01 -4.62 -6.43
N VAL A 130 -2.72 -4.32 -6.28
CA VAL A 130 -2.16 -2.98 -6.46
C VAL A 130 -0.94 -3.02 -7.37
N SER A 131 -0.85 -2.08 -8.32
CA SER A 131 0.33 -1.87 -9.15
C SER A 131 0.89 -0.46 -8.94
N VAL A 132 2.16 -0.38 -8.53
CA VAL A 132 2.85 0.87 -8.22
C VAL A 132 4.06 1.03 -9.13
N SER A 133 4.11 2.14 -9.88
CA SER A 133 5.32 2.55 -10.60
C SER A 133 6.08 3.62 -9.83
N ILE A 134 7.37 3.36 -9.58
CA ILE A 134 8.24 4.23 -8.80
C ILE A 134 9.22 4.91 -9.74
N PHE A 135 9.27 6.23 -9.67
CA PHE A 135 10.33 7.01 -10.30
C PHE A 135 11.53 7.16 -9.36
N SER A 136 12.72 6.99 -9.91
CA SER A 136 13.99 7.17 -9.20
C SER A 136 15.07 7.66 -10.16
N LEU A 137 16.05 8.40 -9.65
CA LEU A 137 17.31 8.60 -10.39
C LEU A 137 18.24 7.40 -10.16
N THR A 138 19.14 7.13 -11.10
CA THR A 138 20.02 5.94 -11.07
C THR A 138 20.78 5.79 -9.74
N GLN A 139 21.25 6.89 -9.15
CA GLN A 139 21.97 6.89 -7.88
C GLN A 139 21.08 6.58 -6.65
N ASP A 140 19.77 6.80 -6.75
CA ASP A 140 18.81 6.64 -5.66
C ASP A 140 18.09 5.28 -5.71
N ILE A 141 18.41 4.43 -6.70
CA ILE A 141 17.85 3.07 -6.82
C ILE A 141 18.00 2.24 -5.52
N PRO A 142 19.14 2.29 -4.78
CA PRO A 142 19.25 1.59 -3.50
C PRO A 142 18.20 2.03 -2.47
N LEU A 143 17.85 3.32 -2.47
CA LEU A 143 16.84 3.87 -1.56
C LEU A 143 15.44 3.41 -1.97
N ALA A 144 15.17 3.28 -3.27
CA ALA A 144 13.94 2.67 -3.78
C ALA A 144 13.80 1.20 -3.35
N ILE A 145 14.88 0.41 -3.51
CA ILE A 145 14.93 -1.00 -3.08
C ILE A 145 14.68 -1.10 -1.57
N ASP A 146 15.38 -0.27 -0.79
CA ASP A 146 15.25 -0.25 0.67
C ASP A 146 13.83 0.14 1.13
N ALA A 147 13.20 1.13 0.48
CA ALA A 147 11.80 1.47 0.73
C ALA A 147 10.86 0.29 0.47
N ILE A 148 10.98 -0.37 -0.70
CA ILE A 148 10.15 -1.51 -1.07
C ILE A 148 10.32 -2.67 -0.07
N LEU A 149 11.56 -2.99 0.32
CA LEU A 149 11.84 -4.05 1.29
C LEU A 149 11.16 -3.78 2.63
N ASN A 150 11.25 -2.56 3.14
CA ASN A 150 10.67 -2.20 4.43
C ASN A 150 9.14 -2.14 4.39
N LEU A 151 8.56 -1.61 3.32
CA LEU A 151 7.10 -1.65 3.12
C LEU A 151 6.60 -3.09 3.09
N ARG A 152 7.24 -3.97 2.33
CA ARG A 152 6.85 -5.39 2.24
C ARG A 152 7.08 -6.17 3.53
N ARG A 153 8.02 -5.74 4.38
CA ARG A 153 8.24 -6.32 5.70
C ARG A 153 7.14 -5.92 6.69
N CYS A 154 6.77 -4.64 6.68
CA CYS A 154 5.92 -4.06 7.71
C CYS A 154 4.43 -4.02 7.36
N ILE A 155 4.09 -4.07 6.07
CA ILE A 155 2.71 -3.98 5.58
C ILE A 155 2.41 -5.27 4.81
N PRO A 156 1.64 -6.21 5.37
CA PRO A 156 1.35 -7.50 4.73
C PRO A 156 0.78 -7.35 3.31
N ALA A 157 -0.14 -6.40 3.11
CA ALA A 157 -0.73 -6.11 1.79
C ALA A 157 0.32 -5.65 0.76
N ALA A 158 1.37 -4.95 1.18
CA ALA A 158 2.46 -4.55 0.27
C ALA A 158 3.23 -5.76 -0.25
N ARG A 159 3.33 -6.84 0.53
CA ARG A 159 3.94 -8.10 0.10
C ARG A 159 2.98 -8.96 -0.72
N SER A 160 1.76 -9.15 -0.24
CA SER A 160 0.81 -10.10 -0.80
C SER A 160 0.14 -9.60 -2.07
N ASN A 161 -0.27 -8.33 -2.12
CA ASN A 161 -1.15 -7.78 -3.15
C ASN A 161 -0.50 -6.71 -4.03
N THR A 162 0.64 -6.13 -3.61
CA THR A 162 1.28 -5.02 -4.33
C THR A 162 2.47 -5.46 -5.19
N SER A 163 2.40 -5.13 -6.48
CA SER A 163 3.53 -5.25 -7.40
C SER A 163 4.18 -3.89 -7.63
N PHE A 164 5.50 -3.87 -7.58
CA PHE A 164 6.32 -2.69 -7.74
C PHE A 164 7.04 -2.71 -9.09
N HIS A 165 7.15 -1.53 -9.69
CA HIS A 165 7.84 -1.29 -10.96
C HIS A 165 8.76 -0.08 -10.78
N LEU A 166 9.89 -0.05 -11.49
CA LEU A 166 10.86 1.03 -11.38
C LEU A 166 11.07 1.69 -12.74
N VAL A 167 11.09 3.02 -12.77
CA VAL A 167 11.40 3.82 -13.95
C VAL A 167 12.49 4.83 -13.59
N TYR A 168 13.55 4.88 -14.39
CA TYR A 168 14.67 5.80 -14.16
C TYR A 168 15.27 6.28 -15.49
N PRO A 169 15.82 7.50 -15.56
CA PRO A 169 16.37 8.05 -16.80
C PRO A 169 17.63 7.31 -17.25
N LEU A 170 17.84 7.19 -18.56
CA LEU A 170 19.10 6.67 -19.12
C LEU A 170 20.25 7.67 -18.97
N ASN A 171 19.95 8.95 -19.18
CA ASN A 171 20.92 10.03 -19.03
C ASN A 171 20.90 10.51 -17.56
N SER A 172 21.58 9.78 -16.69
CA SER A 172 21.91 10.26 -15.35
C SER A 172 23.41 10.60 -15.27
N PRO A 173 23.81 11.74 -14.66
CA PRO A 173 25.22 12.11 -14.51
C PRO A 173 26.05 11.12 -13.67
N TYR A 174 25.43 10.10 -13.08
CA TYR A 174 26.10 9.08 -12.26
C TYR A 174 26.13 7.71 -12.97
N ASN A 175 27.30 7.37 -13.52
CA ASN A 175 27.61 6.07 -14.16
C ASN A 175 28.04 4.97 -13.18
N LYS A 176 27.99 5.20 -11.85
CA LYS A 176 28.41 4.19 -10.88
C LYS A 176 27.23 3.28 -10.54
N ALA A 177 27.45 1.98 -10.67
CA ALA A 177 26.52 0.97 -10.20
C ALA A 177 26.18 1.25 -8.72
N PRO A 178 24.92 1.13 -8.31
CA PRO A 178 24.55 1.41 -6.94
C PRO A 178 25.29 0.48 -5.98
N SER A 179 26.02 1.04 -5.01
CA SER A 179 26.59 0.25 -3.92
C SER A 179 25.45 -0.32 -3.06
N PRO A 180 25.43 -1.63 -2.76
CA PRO A 180 24.47 -2.19 -1.82
C PRO A 180 24.56 -1.45 -0.49
N GLN A 181 23.44 -0.91 -0.02
CA GLN A 181 23.37 -0.38 1.34
C GLN A 181 23.17 -1.55 2.33
N PRO A 182 23.64 -1.43 3.57
CA PRO A 182 23.31 -2.39 4.62
C PRO A 182 21.80 -2.53 4.74
N LEU A 183 21.31 -3.77 4.86
CA LEU A 183 19.91 -4.00 5.20
C LEU A 183 19.67 -3.56 6.64
N ILE A 184 19.01 -2.42 6.81
CA ILE A 184 18.62 -1.91 8.13
C ILE A 184 17.18 -2.34 8.38
N GLN A 185 16.97 -3.08 9.47
CA GLN A 185 15.66 -3.56 9.89
C GLN A 185 15.13 -2.68 11.02
N ASP A 186 14.60 -1.50 10.65
CA ASP A 186 14.03 -0.60 11.64
C ASP A 186 12.67 -1.11 12.16
N PRO A 187 12.21 -0.68 13.35
CA PRO A 187 10.84 -0.97 13.80
C PRO A 187 9.78 -0.50 12.79
N CYS A 188 8.66 -1.22 12.68
CA CYS A 188 7.67 -0.94 11.63
C CYS A 188 6.92 0.39 11.80
N ASP A 189 6.86 0.92 13.01
CA ASP A 189 6.33 2.23 13.34
C ASP A 189 7.21 3.39 12.85
N THR A 190 8.50 3.14 12.57
CA THR A 190 9.44 4.19 12.15
C THR A 190 9.66 4.26 10.64
N ILE A 191 9.06 3.35 9.85
CA ILE A 191 9.28 3.26 8.39
C ILE A 191 8.93 4.57 7.68
N LYS A 192 7.88 5.27 8.13
CA LYS A 192 7.45 6.54 7.55
C LYS A 192 8.54 7.60 7.72
N ASN A 193 9.04 7.76 8.94
CA ASN A 193 10.11 8.71 9.25
C ASN A 193 11.40 8.40 8.48
N ARG A 194 11.72 7.11 8.33
CA ARG A 194 12.89 6.66 7.59
C ARG A 194 12.81 7.03 6.10
N ILE A 195 11.73 6.65 5.42
CA ILE A 195 11.53 6.92 3.99
C ILE A 195 11.48 8.43 3.73
N SER A 196 10.76 9.19 4.57
CA SER A 196 10.72 10.65 4.50
C SER A 196 12.08 11.30 4.76
N GLY A 197 12.93 10.65 5.57
CA GLY A 197 14.29 11.10 5.87
C GLY A 197 15.32 10.82 4.77
N PHE A 198 14.96 10.11 3.70
CA PHE A 198 15.87 9.86 2.60
C PHE A 198 16.28 11.15 1.89
N LYS A 199 17.60 11.32 1.74
CA LYS A 199 18.19 12.37 0.92
C LYS A 199 18.14 11.95 -0.54
N ILE A 200 16.99 12.16 -1.16
CA ILE A 200 16.77 11.91 -2.60
C ILE A 200 17.35 13.06 -3.41
N SER A 201 17.97 12.72 -4.55
CA SER A 201 18.50 13.70 -5.48
C SER A 201 17.37 14.45 -6.18
N ASP A 202 17.50 15.78 -6.33
CA ASP A 202 16.53 16.58 -7.07
C ASP A 202 16.62 16.31 -8.57
N ASN A 203 15.59 15.69 -9.14
CA ASN A 203 15.52 15.37 -10.56
C ASN A 203 15.57 16.62 -11.46
N TYR A 204 15.00 17.75 -11.01
CA TYR A 204 14.98 18.98 -11.78
C TYR A 204 16.36 19.65 -11.80
N ALA A 205 17.13 19.54 -10.72
CA ALA A 205 18.52 19.96 -10.69
C ALA A 205 19.39 19.20 -11.71
N HIS A 206 18.95 18.02 -12.16
CA HIS A 206 19.58 17.21 -13.20
C HIS A 206 18.90 17.32 -14.58
N GLY A 207 17.93 18.22 -14.75
CA GLY A 207 17.22 18.40 -16.01
C GLY A 207 16.31 17.23 -16.40
N VAL A 208 15.96 16.35 -15.45
CA VAL A 208 15.11 15.18 -15.70
C VAL A 208 13.67 15.48 -15.26
N PRO A 209 12.71 15.61 -16.19
CA PRO A 209 11.32 15.84 -15.83
C PRO A 209 10.69 14.60 -15.20
N TYR A 210 9.72 14.80 -14.31
CA TYR A 210 8.92 13.72 -13.72
C TYR A 210 7.93 13.15 -14.75
N PRO A 211 8.04 11.86 -15.14
CA PRO A 211 7.29 11.31 -16.26
C PRO A 211 5.96 10.66 -15.80
N ASN A 212 5.07 11.44 -15.17
CA ASN A 212 3.82 10.97 -14.54
C ASN A 212 2.97 10.04 -15.43
N ASN A 213 2.78 10.37 -16.70
CA ASN A 213 1.95 9.56 -17.60
C ASN A 213 2.63 8.25 -18.02
N LEU A 214 3.96 8.26 -18.20
CA LEU A 214 4.72 7.03 -18.38
C LEU A 214 4.58 6.11 -17.15
N LEU A 215 4.73 6.65 -15.94
CA LEU A 215 4.59 5.88 -14.70
C LEU A 215 3.19 5.27 -14.57
N ARG A 216 2.14 6.04 -14.85
CA ARG A 216 0.76 5.54 -14.91
C ARG A 216 0.64 4.39 -15.89
N ASN A 217 1.16 4.54 -17.11
CA ASN A 217 1.08 3.50 -18.14
C ASN A 217 1.89 2.25 -17.75
N VAL A 218 3.06 2.39 -17.14
CA VAL A 218 3.87 1.28 -16.64
C VAL A 218 3.10 0.50 -15.57
N ALA A 219 2.51 1.18 -14.59
CA ALA A 219 1.68 0.52 -13.59
C ALA A 219 0.45 -0.16 -14.23
N ARG A 220 -0.29 0.54 -15.09
CA ARG A 220 -1.49 -0.01 -15.77
C ARG A 220 -1.20 -1.27 -16.58
N ARG A 221 -0.11 -1.28 -17.37
CA ARG A 221 0.30 -2.44 -18.19
C ARG A 221 0.58 -3.68 -17.32
N ASN A 222 1.05 -3.48 -16.09
CA ASN A 222 1.43 -4.56 -15.18
C ASN A 222 0.38 -4.89 -14.10
N ALA A 223 -0.77 -4.21 -14.09
CA ALA A 223 -1.87 -4.48 -13.16
C ALA A 223 -2.52 -5.87 -13.38
N LEU A 224 -2.50 -6.38 -14.62
CA LEU A 224 -2.99 -7.72 -15.00
C LEU A 224 -4.43 -8.03 -14.53
N THR A 225 -5.29 -7.01 -14.50
CA THR A 225 -6.72 -7.13 -14.21
C THR A 225 -7.55 -6.48 -15.31
N GLU A 226 -8.79 -6.96 -15.46
CA GLU A 226 -9.72 -6.47 -16.48
C GLU A 226 -10.17 -5.03 -16.22
N PHE A 227 -10.36 -4.65 -14.95
CA PHE A 227 -10.60 -3.28 -14.53
C PHE A 227 -9.40 -2.69 -13.77
N VAL A 228 -9.23 -1.38 -13.86
CA VAL A 228 -8.23 -0.60 -13.13
C VAL A 228 -8.84 0.67 -12.55
N PHE A 229 -8.33 1.07 -11.39
CA PHE A 229 -8.62 2.36 -10.76
C PHE A 229 -7.33 3.16 -10.60
N VAL A 230 -7.15 4.21 -11.40
CA VAL A 230 -5.91 5.00 -11.43
C VAL A 230 -6.03 6.22 -10.51
N VAL A 231 -5.29 6.21 -9.40
CA VAL A 231 -5.29 7.26 -8.38
C VAL A 231 -3.88 7.79 -8.12
N ASP A 232 -3.78 9.02 -7.63
CA ASP A 232 -2.51 9.57 -7.17
C ASP A 232 -2.16 8.96 -5.78
N ILE A 233 -0.87 8.89 -5.45
CA ILE A 233 -0.36 8.11 -4.28
C ILE A 233 -0.78 8.69 -2.93
N ASP A 234 -1.12 9.97 -2.91
CA ASP A 234 -1.61 10.75 -1.76
C ASP A 234 -3.14 10.68 -1.60
N MET A 235 -3.83 9.97 -2.49
CA MET A 235 -5.25 9.72 -2.35
C MET A 235 -5.52 8.46 -1.55
N VAL A 236 -6.67 8.44 -0.89
CA VAL A 236 -7.11 7.35 -0.04
C VAL A 236 -8.50 6.92 -0.49
N PRO A 237 -8.71 5.64 -0.89
CA PRO A 237 -10.03 5.18 -1.28
C PRO A 237 -10.97 5.09 -0.07
N SER A 238 -12.28 5.12 -0.31
CA SER A 238 -13.25 4.72 0.72
C SER A 238 -13.02 3.26 1.12
N ASP A 239 -13.32 2.94 2.37
CA ASP A 239 -13.32 1.56 2.84
C ASP A 239 -14.25 0.71 1.96
N ASN A 240 -13.86 -0.54 1.71
CA ASN A 240 -14.62 -1.53 0.92
C ASN A 240 -14.88 -1.18 -0.55
N LEU A 241 -14.37 -0.06 -1.10
CA LEU A 241 -14.59 0.29 -2.51
C LEU A 241 -14.23 -0.83 -3.49
N TYR A 242 -13.15 -1.57 -3.22
CA TYR A 242 -12.75 -2.73 -4.01
C TYR A 242 -13.82 -3.84 -3.97
N THR A 243 -14.24 -4.26 -2.78
CA THR A 243 -15.22 -5.35 -2.62
C THR A 243 -16.57 -4.96 -3.19
N ASP A 244 -17.01 -3.72 -2.94
CA ASP A 244 -18.31 -3.24 -3.38
C ASP A 244 -18.36 -3.11 -4.91
N PHE A 245 -17.26 -2.69 -5.55
CA PHE A 245 -17.16 -2.69 -7.00
C PHE A 245 -17.14 -4.10 -7.58
N MET A 246 -16.42 -5.03 -6.96
CA MET A 246 -16.39 -6.42 -7.43
C MET A 246 -17.80 -7.05 -7.38
N ASP A 247 -18.55 -6.82 -6.31
CA ASP A 247 -19.94 -7.27 -6.18
C ASP A 247 -20.86 -6.60 -7.23
N PHE A 248 -20.71 -5.30 -7.43
CA PHE A 248 -21.42 -4.55 -8.47
C PHE A 248 -21.09 -5.11 -9.88
N ALA A 249 -19.82 -5.38 -10.17
CA ALA A 249 -19.37 -5.87 -11.46
C ALA A 249 -19.87 -7.30 -11.75
N MET A 250 -19.88 -8.18 -10.75
CA MET A 250 -20.44 -9.53 -10.87
C MET A 250 -21.95 -9.50 -11.05
N THR A 251 -22.66 -8.70 -10.24
CA THR A 251 -24.12 -8.58 -10.31
C THR A 251 -24.58 -8.04 -11.67
N ASN A 252 -23.86 -7.07 -12.22
CA ASN A 252 -24.15 -6.45 -13.51
C ASN A 252 -23.43 -7.13 -14.69
N LYS A 253 -22.80 -8.30 -14.48
CA LYS A 253 -22.15 -9.11 -15.53
C LYS A 253 -21.11 -8.34 -16.37
N LEU A 254 -20.37 -7.43 -15.72
CA LEU A 254 -19.40 -6.57 -16.41
C LEU A 254 -18.19 -7.32 -16.97
N PHE A 255 -17.92 -8.55 -16.53
CA PHE A 255 -16.80 -9.38 -17.01
C PHE A 255 -17.14 -10.24 -18.25
N VAL A 256 -18.35 -10.10 -18.82
CA VAL A 256 -18.76 -10.87 -20.00
C VAL A 256 -18.06 -10.32 -21.25
N GLU A 257 -17.56 -11.24 -22.10
CA GLU A 257 -16.74 -10.92 -23.26
C GLU A 257 -17.41 -9.99 -24.28
N SER A 258 -18.73 -10.06 -24.42
CA SER A 258 -19.50 -9.16 -25.30
C SER A 258 -19.44 -7.68 -24.89
N HIS A 259 -19.00 -7.38 -23.66
CA HIS A 259 -18.85 -6.01 -23.18
C HIS A 259 -17.42 -5.48 -23.31
N LYS A 260 -16.49 -6.19 -23.96
CA LYS A 260 -15.08 -5.75 -24.09
C LYS A 260 -14.92 -4.42 -24.84
N ASP A 261 -15.79 -4.14 -25.81
CA ASP A 261 -15.78 -2.90 -26.59
C ASP A 261 -16.59 -1.76 -25.95
N ASP A 262 -17.18 -2.01 -24.77
CA ASP A 262 -17.87 -0.99 -23.99
C ASP A 262 -16.89 0.08 -23.52
N LYS A 263 -17.21 1.34 -23.81
CA LYS A 263 -16.42 2.52 -23.46
C LYS A 263 -16.87 3.16 -22.14
N THR A 264 -17.81 2.53 -21.46
CA THR A 264 -18.33 2.99 -20.17
C THR A 264 -17.27 2.88 -19.08
N VAL A 265 -17.22 3.91 -18.25
CA VAL A 265 -16.38 3.98 -17.06
C VAL A 265 -17.23 4.41 -15.87
N PHE A 266 -16.84 3.97 -14.68
CA PHE A 266 -17.57 4.25 -13.43
C PHE A 266 -16.84 5.34 -12.68
N VAL A 267 -17.40 6.54 -12.66
CA VAL A 267 -16.80 7.70 -11.98
C VAL A 267 -16.88 7.52 -10.47
N VAL A 268 -15.76 7.75 -9.80
CA VAL A 268 -15.63 7.75 -8.34
C VAL A 268 -15.45 9.21 -7.91
N PRO A 269 -16.43 9.83 -7.21
CA PRO A 269 -16.31 11.19 -6.72
C PRO A 269 -15.11 11.34 -5.77
N ALA A 270 -14.36 12.43 -5.91
CA ALA A 270 -13.18 12.71 -5.11
C ALA A 270 -13.37 14.00 -4.32
N PHE A 271 -12.81 14.01 -3.10
CA PHE A 271 -12.91 15.13 -2.17
C PHE A 271 -11.54 15.43 -1.57
N GLU A 272 -11.33 16.68 -1.22
CA GLU A 272 -10.19 17.13 -0.44
C GLU A 272 -10.64 17.52 0.97
N VAL A 273 -9.86 17.11 1.96
CA VAL A 273 -10.12 17.30 3.39
C VAL A 273 -9.02 18.19 3.96
N LYS A 274 -9.35 19.04 4.94
CA LYS A 274 -8.34 19.86 5.65
C LYS A 274 -7.25 18.98 6.25
N GLU A 275 -6.00 19.44 6.18
CA GLU A 275 -4.82 18.70 6.64
C GLU A 275 -4.89 18.26 8.12
N SER A 276 -5.55 19.05 8.97
CA SER A 276 -5.71 18.75 10.40
C SER A 276 -6.81 17.74 10.71
N VAL A 277 -7.56 17.28 9.71
CA VAL A 277 -8.74 16.42 9.87
C VAL A 277 -8.43 15.03 9.33
N GLU A 278 -8.86 14.00 10.06
CA GLU A 278 -8.68 12.63 9.63
C GLU A 278 -9.50 12.34 8.36
N VAL A 279 -8.90 11.65 7.39
CA VAL A 279 -9.58 11.29 6.15
C VAL A 279 -10.73 10.33 6.47
N PRO A 280 -11.99 10.66 6.11
CA PRO A 280 -13.15 9.85 6.47
C PRO A 280 -13.04 8.45 5.85
N GLN A 281 -13.53 7.45 6.57
CA GLN A 281 -13.52 6.05 6.14
C GLN A 281 -14.61 5.76 5.11
N ASP A 282 -15.78 6.38 5.29
CA ASP A 282 -16.99 6.12 4.50
C ASP A 282 -17.72 7.41 4.09
N LYS A 283 -18.82 7.24 3.34
CA LYS A 283 -19.68 8.34 2.89
C LYS A 283 -20.29 9.11 4.06
N THR A 284 -20.68 8.43 5.13
CA THR A 284 -21.32 9.06 6.29
C THR A 284 -20.38 10.06 6.96
N GLY A 285 -19.14 9.64 7.22
CA GLY A 285 -18.10 10.52 7.76
C GLY A 285 -17.77 11.66 6.80
N LEU A 286 -17.70 11.41 5.49
CA LEU A 286 -17.44 12.44 4.51
C LEU A 286 -18.55 13.51 4.44
N LEU A 287 -19.83 13.11 4.51
CA LEU A 287 -20.96 14.03 4.56
C LEU A 287 -20.91 14.93 5.81
N GLN A 288 -20.52 14.38 6.97
CA GLN A 288 -20.30 15.18 8.18
C GLN A 288 -19.21 16.24 7.98
N LEU A 289 -18.09 15.87 7.35
CA LEU A 289 -17.02 16.84 7.06
C LEU A 289 -17.45 17.90 6.04
N LEU A 290 -18.31 17.56 5.09
CA LEU A 290 -18.89 18.54 4.15
C LEU A 290 -19.79 19.53 4.89
N GLU A 291 -20.65 19.06 5.80
CA GLU A 291 -21.51 19.91 6.64
C GLU A 291 -20.70 20.87 7.53
N LEU A 292 -19.56 20.39 8.05
CA LEU A 292 -18.63 21.18 8.85
C LEU A 292 -17.71 22.10 8.03
N MET A 293 -17.81 22.09 6.69
CA MET A 293 -16.90 22.79 5.78
C MET A 293 -15.42 22.42 6.01
N GLU A 294 -15.17 21.15 6.35
CA GLU A 294 -13.85 20.54 6.50
C GLU A 294 -13.43 19.67 5.32
N ALA A 295 -14.40 19.31 4.47
CA ALA A 295 -14.18 18.70 3.18
C ALA A 295 -14.85 19.53 2.07
N ARG A 296 -14.41 19.31 0.83
CA ARG A 296 -15.04 19.86 -0.38
C ARG A 296 -14.72 19.01 -1.60
N PRO A 297 -15.48 19.13 -2.72
CA PRO A 297 -15.14 18.46 -3.96
C PRO A 297 -13.69 18.75 -4.37
N PHE A 298 -12.98 17.72 -4.81
CA PHE A 298 -11.58 17.81 -5.21
C PHE A 298 -11.39 18.89 -6.28
N TYR A 299 -10.34 19.70 -6.15
CA TYR A 299 -9.97 20.72 -7.14
C TYR A 299 -11.03 21.79 -7.44
N PHE A 300 -12.04 21.92 -6.59
CA PHE A 300 -13.15 22.85 -6.81
C PHE A 300 -12.66 24.29 -6.99
N GLU A 301 -11.71 24.75 -6.18
CA GLU A 301 -11.15 26.11 -6.25
C GLU A 301 -10.13 26.30 -7.37
N LEU A 302 -9.39 25.25 -7.74
CA LEU A 302 -8.34 25.33 -8.75
C LEU A 302 -8.90 25.21 -10.17
N CYS A 303 -9.82 24.28 -10.39
CA CYS A 303 -10.46 24.06 -11.68
C CYS A 303 -11.87 23.47 -11.54
N TRP A 304 -12.84 24.32 -11.18
CA TRP A 304 -14.25 23.92 -11.12
C TRP A 304 -14.74 23.24 -12.43
N LYS A 305 -14.29 23.72 -13.60
CA LYS A 305 -14.65 23.13 -14.91
C LYS A 305 -14.14 21.71 -15.09
N CYS A 306 -13.02 21.36 -14.45
CA CYS A 306 -12.41 20.04 -14.55
C CYS A 306 -13.18 18.97 -13.77
N GLN A 307 -14.09 19.36 -12.86
CA GLN A 307 -14.84 18.43 -12.01
C GLN A 307 -16.37 18.62 -12.06
N LYS A 308 -16.87 19.72 -12.65
CA LYS A 308 -18.31 20.07 -12.69
C LYS A 308 -19.24 19.03 -13.31
N HIS A 309 -18.70 18.08 -14.06
CA HIS A 309 -19.48 17.03 -14.73
C HIS A 309 -19.68 15.79 -13.85
N THR A 310 -18.97 15.69 -12.73
CA THR A 310 -19.32 14.78 -11.64
C THR A 310 -20.50 15.40 -10.88
N ASP A 311 -21.65 14.72 -10.84
CA ASP A 311 -22.82 15.22 -10.12
C ASP A 311 -22.69 14.98 -8.61
N TYR A 312 -21.90 15.84 -7.98
CA TYR A 312 -21.67 15.83 -6.54
C TYR A 312 -22.96 16.07 -5.74
N GLU A 313 -23.92 16.83 -6.28
CA GLU A 313 -25.17 17.14 -5.59
C GLU A 313 -26.05 15.89 -5.48
N THR A 314 -26.25 15.18 -6.60
CA THR A 314 -26.98 13.90 -6.60
C THR A 314 -26.25 12.87 -5.74
N TRP A 315 -24.91 12.79 -5.82
CA TRP A 315 -24.15 11.86 -4.98
C TRP A 315 -24.29 12.17 -3.49
N GLN A 316 -24.27 13.44 -3.08
CA GLN A 316 -24.39 13.82 -1.66
C GLN A 316 -25.80 13.55 -1.10
N LYS A 317 -26.84 13.77 -1.91
CA LYS A 317 -28.24 13.56 -1.48
C LYS A 317 -28.64 12.08 -1.36
N GLU A 318 -28.00 11.22 -2.14
CA GLU A 318 -28.29 9.79 -2.10
C GLU A 318 -27.96 9.20 -0.72
N ALA A 319 -28.87 8.43 -0.14
CA ALA A 319 -28.64 7.81 1.17
C ALA A 319 -27.46 6.80 1.11
N PRO A 320 -26.66 6.66 2.18
CA PRO A 320 -25.67 5.59 2.26
C PRO A 320 -26.32 4.22 2.06
N SER A 321 -25.75 3.42 1.18
CA SER A 321 -26.24 2.08 0.80
C SER A 321 -25.10 1.07 0.91
N PRO A 322 -25.37 -0.18 1.34
CA PRO A 322 -24.37 -1.25 1.35
C PRO A 322 -24.02 -1.76 -0.06
N LYS A 323 -24.73 -1.32 -1.10
CA LYS A 323 -24.47 -1.70 -2.50
C LYS A 323 -24.24 -0.47 -3.34
N LEU A 324 -23.23 -0.53 -4.21
CA LEU A 324 -23.01 0.47 -5.24
C LEU A 324 -24.16 0.46 -6.25
N ASN A 325 -24.54 1.65 -6.69
CA ASN A 325 -25.51 1.88 -7.75
C ASN A 325 -25.04 3.02 -8.64
N VAL A 326 -25.46 3.02 -9.90
CA VAL A 326 -25.24 4.14 -10.83
C VAL A 326 -26.25 5.23 -10.50
N LEU A 327 -25.77 6.40 -10.07
CA LEU A 327 -26.63 7.52 -9.67
C LEU A 327 -26.95 8.48 -10.81
N PHE A 328 -26.03 8.59 -11.77
CA PHE A 328 -26.17 9.45 -12.93
C PHE A 328 -25.31 8.91 -14.08
N GLU A 329 -25.71 9.26 -15.30
CA GLU A 329 -24.96 8.98 -16.51
C GLU A 329 -24.68 10.29 -17.24
N VAL A 330 -23.45 10.45 -17.73
CA VAL A 330 -23.02 11.66 -18.41
C VAL A 330 -21.98 11.33 -19.46
N LEU A 331 -22.17 11.86 -20.67
CA LEU A 331 -21.14 11.80 -21.70
C LEU A 331 -19.96 12.68 -21.31
N TRP A 332 -18.74 12.19 -21.55
CA TRP A 332 -17.53 12.96 -21.26
C TRP A 332 -17.52 14.31 -21.99
N ARG A 333 -17.07 15.35 -21.28
CA ARG A 333 -16.99 16.72 -21.80
C ARG A 333 -15.66 17.35 -21.38
N ASP A 334 -14.96 17.94 -22.33
CA ASP A 334 -13.73 18.69 -22.05
C ASP A 334 -14.04 19.90 -21.12
N PRO A 335 -13.22 20.19 -20.08
CA PRO A 335 -11.96 19.54 -19.68
C PRO A 335 -12.11 18.60 -18.47
N TRP A 336 -13.13 17.73 -18.43
CA TRP A 336 -13.41 16.88 -17.27
C TRP A 336 -12.29 15.86 -17.00
N GLU A 337 -11.79 15.84 -15.76
CA GLU A 337 -10.74 14.94 -15.27
C GLU A 337 -11.26 14.03 -14.14
N PRO A 338 -12.20 13.11 -14.40
CA PRO A 338 -12.73 12.25 -13.35
C PRO A 338 -11.70 11.24 -12.86
N PHE A 339 -11.81 10.87 -11.58
CA PHE A 339 -11.32 9.59 -11.10
C PHE A 339 -12.35 8.52 -11.47
N TYR A 340 -11.93 7.42 -12.06
CA TYR A 340 -12.86 6.42 -12.55
C TYR A 340 -12.26 5.01 -12.49
N ILE A 341 -13.14 4.04 -12.32
CA ILE A 341 -12.87 2.62 -12.53
C ILE A 341 -13.28 2.28 -13.97
N GLY A 342 -12.37 1.71 -14.74
CA GLY A 342 -12.63 1.38 -16.14
C GLY A 342 -11.85 0.17 -16.60
N ARG A 343 -12.23 -0.35 -17.76
CA ARG A 343 -11.51 -1.47 -18.36
C ARG A 343 -10.07 -1.08 -18.64
N ASN A 344 -9.12 -1.98 -18.39
CA ASN A 344 -7.70 -1.70 -18.60
C ASN A 344 -7.33 -1.51 -20.09
N VAL A 345 -8.22 -1.90 -21.01
CA VAL A 345 -8.10 -1.64 -22.45
C VAL A 345 -8.39 -0.19 -22.84
N ALA A 346 -8.88 0.64 -21.92
CA ALA A 346 -9.04 2.08 -22.16
C ALA A 346 -7.70 2.70 -22.62
N PRO A 347 -7.71 3.72 -23.49
CA PRO A 347 -6.48 4.34 -24.00
C PRO A 347 -5.48 4.67 -22.89
N PHE A 348 -4.19 4.53 -23.20
CA PHE A 348 -3.10 4.94 -22.32
C PHE A 348 -3.00 6.46 -22.24
N TYR A 349 -2.40 6.96 -21.16
CA TYR A 349 -2.11 8.38 -21.04
C TYR A 349 -1.04 8.78 -22.06
N ASP A 350 -1.13 9.98 -22.63
CA ASP A 350 -0.12 10.46 -23.56
C ASP A 350 1.18 10.79 -22.81
N GLU A 351 2.22 9.99 -23.05
CA GLU A 351 3.52 10.01 -22.36
C GLU A 351 4.34 11.28 -22.67
N ARG A 352 3.91 12.10 -23.65
CA ARG A 352 4.53 13.40 -23.96
C ARG A 352 4.21 14.46 -22.90
N PHE A 353 3.08 14.34 -22.22
CA PHE A 353 2.75 15.22 -21.09
C PHE A 353 3.52 14.77 -19.85
N ARG A 354 4.30 15.70 -19.31
CA ARG A 354 5.15 15.53 -18.14
C ARG A 354 4.80 16.61 -17.13
N GLN A 355 5.01 16.34 -15.85
CA GLN A 355 4.71 17.25 -14.73
C GLN A 355 3.22 17.54 -14.57
N TYR A 356 2.83 18.75 -14.15
CA TYR A 356 1.46 19.13 -13.81
C TYR A 356 0.76 19.88 -14.96
N GLY A 357 -0.49 19.50 -15.27
CA GLY A 357 -1.34 20.11 -16.30
C GLY A 357 -1.67 19.18 -17.48
N PHE A 358 -2.96 19.11 -17.87
CA PHE A 358 -3.51 18.32 -19.00
C PHE A 358 -3.23 16.80 -18.99
N ASN A 359 -2.73 16.27 -17.88
CA ASN A 359 -2.23 14.90 -17.82
C ASN A 359 -3.33 13.85 -17.91
N ARG A 360 -4.46 14.05 -17.21
CA ARG A 360 -5.59 13.11 -17.21
C ARG A 360 -6.51 13.35 -18.42
N ILE A 361 -6.72 14.60 -18.85
CA ILE A 361 -7.49 14.93 -20.08
C ILE A 361 -6.97 14.21 -21.32
N SER A 362 -5.64 14.04 -21.45
CA SER A 362 -5.03 13.40 -22.61
C SER A 362 -5.58 12.00 -22.94
N GLN A 363 -6.09 11.29 -21.94
CA GLN A 363 -6.66 9.95 -22.10
C GLN A 363 -7.98 9.94 -22.88
N PHE A 364 -8.74 11.04 -22.82
CA PHE A 364 -10.06 11.18 -23.45
C PHE A 364 -10.01 11.88 -24.82
N ASN A 365 -8.91 12.57 -25.11
CA ASN A 365 -8.78 13.42 -26.31
C ASN A 365 -8.23 12.71 -27.56
N LEU A 366 -8.05 11.38 -27.54
CA LEU A 366 -7.61 10.61 -28.71
C LEU A 366 -8.62 9.51 -29.04
N ASN A 367 -9.41 9.77 -30.08
CA ASN A 367 -10.41 8.92 -30.72
C ASN A 367 -11.81 8.88 -30.09
N GLY A 368 -12.59 9.93 -30.40
CA GLY A 368 -14.02 9.82 -30.71
C GLY A 368 -14.79 8.77 -29.92
N ILE A 369 -15.15 9.10 -28.68
CA ILE A 369 -16.24 8.43 -27.98
C ILE A 369 -17.54 8.88 -28.63
N ARG A 370 -17.96 8.18 -29.69
CA ARG A 370 -19.37 8.11 -30.06
C ARG A 370 -20.00 7.04 -29.18
N GLY A 371 -20.70 7.46 -28.13
CA GLY A 371 -21.53 6.60 -27.29
C GLY A 371 -23.00 6.83 -27.62
N GLY A 372 -23.68 5.76 -28.01
CA GLY A 372 -25.13 5.66 -27.93
C GLY A 372 -25.45 4.69 -26.81
N MET A 373 -26.46 5.09 -26.03
CA MET A 373 -26.97 4.52 -24.77
C MET A 373 -26.05 4.71 -23.59
#